data_AF-A0A2J0KWX1-F1
#
_entry.id   AF-A0A2J0KWX1-F1
#
_cell.length_a   1.000
_cell.length_b   1.000
_cell.length_c   1.000
_cell.angle_alpha   90.00
_cell.angle_beta   90.00
_cell.angle_gamma   90.00
#
_symmetry.space_group_name_H-M   'P 1'
#
loop_
_entity.id
_entity.type
_entity.pdbx_description
1 polymer ?
#
loop_
_entity_poly.entity_id
_entity_poly.type
_entity_poly.pdbx_seq_one_letter_code
_entity_poly.pdbx_strand_id
1 'polypeptide(L)'
;RQLDPKITAQRNLTFFAYDLISNLGQTTHQEEHKILKDLGFKTNPYSRFCKDLKEVFEFREQWKKNREKLEYEIDGIVAIVNQNKIFQKLGVVGKAPRGAIAYKFPLKEAETIVEDIKIQVG
;
A
#
# COMPACT_ATOMS: atom_id res chain seq x y z
N ARG A 1 4.00 13.74 -13.72
CA ARG A 1 4.21 12.95 -14.96
C ARG A 1 5.02 13.82 -15.90
N GLN A 2 6.20 13.38 -16.35
CA GLN A 2 7.10 14.18 -17.19
C GLN A 2 6.97 13.74 -18.65
N LEU A 3 7.03 14.69 -19.58
CA LEU A 3 7.03 14.39 -21.01
C LEU A 3 8.37 13.76 -21.44
N ASP A 4 9.49 14.32 -20.95
CA ASP A 4 10.81 13.75 -21.17
C ASP A 4 11.11 12.65 -20.13
N PRO A 5 11.29 11.38 -20.54
CA PRO A 5 11.63 10.29 -19.64
C PRO A 5 12.99 10.47 -18.95
N LYS A 6 13.92 11.23 -19.52
CA LYS A 6 15.24 11.49 -18.91
C LYS A 6 15.11 12.21 -17.56
N ILE A 7 14.15 13.12 -17.42
CA ILE A 7 13.86 13.80 -16.16
C ILE A 7 13.35 12.79 -15.12
N THR A 8 12.58 11.79 -15.55
CA THR A 8 12.10 10.72 -14.66
C THR A 8 13.25 9.80 -14.25
N ALA A 9 14.14 9.46 -15.19
CA ALA A 9 15.31 8.61 -14.95
C ALA A 9 16.31 9.21 -13.94
N GLN A 10 16.34 10.54 -13.82
CA GLN A 10 17.17 11.24 -12.81
C GLN A 10 16.59 11.16 -11.38
N ARG A 11 15.34 10.68 -11.22
CA ARG A 11 14.72 10.50 -9.90
C ARG A 11 14.93 9.08 -9.40
N ASN A 12 15.18 8.94 -8.10
CA ASN A 12 15.31 7.65 -7.42
C ASN A 12 13.94 6.99 -7.19
N LEU A 13 13.19 6.74 -8.27
CA LEU A 13 11.87 6.11 -8.21
C LEU A 13 12.00 4.60 -8.01
N THR A 14 11.15 4.06 -7.15
CA THR A 14 10.99 2.61 -6.94
C THR A 14 9.51 2.26 -6.98
N PHE A 15 9.21 0.96 -7.03
CA PHE A 15 7.86 0.44 -7.17
C PHE A 15 7.72 -0.91 -6.46
N PHE A 16 6.52 -1.17 -5.93
CA PHE A 16 6.11 -2.49 -5.46
C PHE A 16 4.87 -2.94 -6.23
N ALA A 17 4.97 -4.10 -6.88
CA ALA A 17 3.83 -4.79 -7.46
C ALA A 17 2.99 -5.42 -6.35
N TYR A 18 1.67 -5.31 -6.47
CA TYR A 18 0.74 -5.77 -5.43
C TYR A 18 -0.49 -6.52 -5.98
N ASP A 19 -0.68 -6.59 -7.29
CA ASP A 19 -1.85 -7.22 -7.91
C ASP A 19 -1.47 -7.81 -9.27
N LEU A 20 -2.13 -8.91 -9.65
CA LEU A 20 -1.89 -9.63 -10.89
C LEU A 20 -3.22 -9.88 -11.62
N ILE A 21 -3.44 -9.14 -12.70
CA ILE A 21 -4.66 -9.23 -13.52
C ILE A 21 -4.74 -10.57 -14.28
N SER A 22 -3.61 -11.08 -14.75
CA SER A 22 -3.54 -12.32 -15.52
C SER A 22 -3.78 -13.54 -14.63
N ASN A 23 -4.60 -14.49 -15.10
CA ASN A 23 -4.75 -15.77 -14.42
C ASN A 23 -3.62 -16.72 -14.84
N LEU A 24 -2.70 -17.01 -13.91
CA LEU A 24 -1.61 -17.96 -14.04
C LEU A 24 -1.80 -19.18 -13.14
N GLY A 25 -3.04 -19.45 -12.71
CA GLY A 25 -3.40 -20.58 -11.85
C GLY A 25 -3.50 -20.25 -10.37
N GLN A 26 -3.25 -18.98 -9.98
CA GLN A 26 -3.42 -18.55 -8.60
C GLN A 26 -4.89 -18.61 -8.14
N THR A 27 -5.07 -18.95 -6.88
CA THR A 27 -6.37 -18.98 -6.20
C THR A 27 -6.45 -17.98 -5.06
N THR A 28 -5.31 -17.43 -4.64
CA THR A 28 -5.20 -16.45 -3.58
C THR A 28 -4.37 -15.22 -3.96
N HIS A 29 -4.65 -14.10 -3.32
CA HIS A 29 -3.89 -12.86 -3.49
C HIS A 29 -2.43 -13.00 -3.02
N GLN A 30 -2.18 -13.84 -2.01
CA GLN A 30 -0.82 -14.18 -1.59
C GLN A 30 -0.03 -14.91 -2.70
N GLU A 31 -0.68 -15.81 -3.45
CA GLU A 31 -0.06 -16.47 -4.61
C GLU A 31 0.25 -15.47 -5.72
N GLU A 32 -0.58 -14.43 -5.92
CA GLU A 32 -0.27 -13.34 -6.86
C GLU A 32 1.03 -12.64 -6.49
N HIS A 33 1.24 -12.31 -5.21
CA HIS A 33 2.49 -11.68 -4.75
C HIS A 33 3.69 -12.60 -4.96
N LYS A 34 3.50 -13.92 -4.77
CA LYS A 34 4.56 -14.90 -5.04
C LYS A 34 4.89 -14.96 -6.53
N ILE A 35 3.88 -15.07 -7.40
CA ILE A 35 4.05 -15.12 -8.85
C ILE A 35 4.72 -13.84 -9.36
N LEU A 36 4.27 -12.67 -8.92
CA LEU A 36 4.89 -11.39 -9.28
C LEU A 36 6.37 -11.36 -8.91
N LYS A 37 6.72 -11.86 -7.71
CA LYS A 37 8.11 -11.97 -7.28
C LYS A 37 8.91 -12.94 -8.16
N ASP A 38 8.34 -14.11 -8.47
CA ASP A 38 8.97 -15.13 -9.32
C ASP A 38 9.16 -14.64 -10.77
N LEU A 39 8.30 -13.72 -11.24
CA LEU A 39 8.42 -13.03 -12.53
C LEU A 39 9.46 -11.88 -12.52
N GLY A 40 10.10 -11.60 -11.38
CA GLY A 40 11.13 -10.57 -11.25
C GLY A 40 10.62 -9.18 -10.85
N PHE A 41 9.33 -9.03 -10.52
CA PHE A 41 8.82 -7.78 -9.96
C PHE A 41 9.24 -7.63 -8.49
N LYS A 42 9.52 -6.40 -8.07
CA LYS A 42 9.67 -6.07 -6.65
C LYS A 42 8.31 -6.15 -5.97
N THR A 43 8.18 -6.95 -4.93
CA THR A 43 6.99 -7.03 -4.08
C THR A 43 7.32 -6.57 -2.66
N ASN A 44 6.32 -6.13 -1.91
CA ASN A 44 6.55 -5.63 -0.56
C ASN A 44 6.95 -6.80 0.37
N PRO A 45 8.16 -6.81 0.97
CA PRO A 45 8.63 -7.91 1.80
C PRO A 45 7.87 -8.03 3.14
N TYR A 46 7.10 -7.00 3.49
CA TYR A 46 6.40 -6.91 4.75
C TYR A 46 4.94 -7.41 4.69
N SER A 47 4.45 -7.81 3.52
CA SER A 47 3.12 -8.41 3.37
C SER A 47 2.98 -9.67 4.23
N ARG A 48 1.82 -9.83 4.89
CA ARG A 48 1.56 -10.95 5.81
C ARG A 48 0.16 -11.52 5.61
N PHE A 49 0.07 -12.84 5.46
CA PHE A 49 -1.21 -13.54 5.56
C PHE A 49 -1.71 -13.49 7.01
N CYS A 50 -2.95 -13.05 7.21
CA CYS A 50 -3.61 -12.98 8.51
C CYS A 50 -4.81 -13.93 8.49
N LYS A 51 -4.87 -14.86 9.45
CA LYS A 51 -5.92 -15.90 9.50
C LYS A 51 -7.27 -15.37 9.97
N ASP A 52 -7.27 -14.26 10.70
CA ASP A 52 -8.44 -13.63 11.30
C ASP A 52 -8.25 -12.11 11.45
N LEU A 53 -9.30 -11.41 11.89
CA LEU A 53 -9.27 -9.96 12.08
C LEU A 53 -8.33 -9.53 13.21
N LYS A 54 -8.11 -10.37 14.22
CA LYS A 54 -7.20 -10.04 15.33
C LYS A 54 -5.77 -9.87 14.79
N GLU A 55 -5.33 -10.78 13.93
CA GLU A 55 -4.02 -10.69 13.30
C GLU A 55 -3.88 -9.47 12.37
N VAL A 56 -4.98 -9.05 11.72
CA VAL A 56 -5.02 -7.80 10.91
C VAL A 56 -4.83 -6.57 11.81
N PHE A 57 -5.51 -6.52 12.95
CA PHE A 57 -5.38 -5.41 13.89
C PHE A 57 -3.98 -5.34 14.51
N GLU A 58 -3.42 -6.49 14.88
CA GLU A 58 -2.04 -6.59 15.36
C GLU A 58 -1.04 -6.15 14.29
N PHE A 59 -1.25 -6.53 13.02
CA PHE A 59 -0.41 -6.10 11.90
C PHE A 59 -0.43 -4.58 11.74
N ARG A 60 -1.61 -3.97 11.81
CA ARG A 60 -1.74 -2.51 11.73
C ARG A 60 -1.01 -1.83 12.88
N GLU A 61 -1.20 -2.26 14.11
CA GLU A 61 -0.55 -1.63 15.27
C GLU A 61 0.96 -1.81 15.24
N GLN A 62 1.44 -2.96 14.77
CA GLN A 62 2.87 -3.19 14.51
C GLN A 62 3.42 -2.15 13.53
N TRP A 63 2.77 -1.94 12.39
CA TRP A 63 3.25 -0.99 11.38
C TRP A 63 3.04 0.46 11.78
N LYS A 64 2.00 0.80 12.52
CA LYS A 64 1.81 2.13 13.10
C LYS A 64 3.00 2.54 13.97
N LYS A 65 3.55 1.60 14.76
CA LYS A 65 4.71 1.84 15.64
C LYS A 65 6.04 1.85 14.88
N ASN A 66 6.15 1.10 13.78
CA ASN A 66 7.42 0.90 13.07
C ASN A 66 7.50 1.66 11.73
N ARG A 67 6.48 2.42 11.32
CA ARG A 67 6.44 3.10 10.02
C ARG A 67 7.63 4.03 9.76
N GLU A 68 8.17 4.65 10.81
CA GLU A 68 9.33 5.57 10.72
C GLU A 68 10.66 4.82 10.48
N LYS A 69 10.67 3.48 10.56
CA LYS A 69 11.84 2.64 10.26
C LYS A 69 11.89 2.18 8.80
N LEU A 70 10.84 2.45 8.01
CA LEU A 70 10.81 2.09 6.60
C LEU A 70 11.61 3.13 5.79
N GLU A 71 12.20 2.68 4.69
CA GLU A 71 12.87 3.55 3.72
C GLU A 71 11.88 4.36 2.86
N TYR A 72 10.59 4.24 3.14
CA TYR A 72 9.49 4.89 2.45
C TYR A 72 8.34 5.19 3.41
N GLU A 73 7.55 6.20 3.10
CA GLU A 73 6.39 6.57 3.90
C GLU A 73 5.18 5.66 3.64
N ILE A 74 4.40 5.40 4.68
CA ILE A 74 3.10 4.73 4.60
C ILE A 74 2.06 5.46 5.45
N ASP A 75 0.82 5.51 4.95
CA ASP A 75 -0.32 6.12 5.63
C ASP A 75 -1.25 5.09 6.30
N GLY A 76 -0.95 3.80 6.18
CA GLY A 76 -1.73 2.70 6.73
C GLY A 76 -1.29 1.34 6.22
N ILE A 77 -2.18 0.36 6.37
CA ILE A 77 -2.09 -0.95 5.72
C ILE A 77 -3.29 -1.14 4.78
N VAL A 78 -3.22 -2.10 3.87
CA VAL A 78 -4.40 -2.55 3.11
C VAL A 78 -4.76 -3.95 3.57
N ALA A 79 -6.00 -4.14 4.03
CA ALA A 79 -6.54 -5.46 4.36
C ALA A 79 -7.36 -5.98 3.17
N ILE A 80 -7.05 -7.18 2.70
CA ILE A 80 -7.63 -7.77 1.48
C ILE A 80 -8.09 -9.20 1.80
N VAL A 81 -9.26 -9.59 1.33
CA VAL A 81 -9.73 -10.98 1.36
C VAL A 81 -8.82 -11.84 0.49
N ASN A 82 -8.09 -12.76 1.10
CA ASN A 82 -7.04 -13.52 0.41
C ASN A 82 -7.56 -14.48 -0.66
N GLN A 83 -8.78 -15.01 -0.52
CA GLN A 83 -9.34 -15.97 -1.47
C GLN A 83 -9.94 -15.26 -2.69
N ASN A 84 -9.39 -15.47 -3.88
CA ASN A 84 -9.77 -14.72 -5.09
C ASN A 84 -11.23 -14.94 -5.48
N LYS A 85 -11.74 -16.17 -5.34
CA LYS A 85 -13.16 -16.48 -5.59
C LYS A 85 -14.09 -15.70 -4.66
N ILE A 86 -13.72 -15.54 -3.39
CA ILE A 86 -14.50 -14.77 -2.41
C ILE A 86 -14.40 -13.28 -2.76
N PHE A 87 -13.20 -12.77 -3.02
CA PHE A 87 -12.97 -11.38 -3.40
C PHE A 87 -13.80 -10.97 -4.63
N GLN A 88 -13.79 -11.79 -5.68
CA GLN A 88 -14.61 -11.58 -6.89
C GLN A 88 -16.11 -11.57 -6.57
N LYS A 89 -16.59 -12.53 -5.76
CA LYS A 89 -18.00 -12.62 -5.38
C LYS A 89 -18.47 -11.40 -4.57
N LEU A 90 -17.61 -10.81 -3.76
CA LEU A 90 -17.93 -9.59 -3.01
C LEU A 90 -18.16 -8.39 -3.95
N GLY A 91 -17.50 -8.35 -5.10
CA GLY A 91 -17.71 -7.32 -6.13
C GLY A 91 -17.26 -5.92 -5.72
N VAL A 92 -17.78 -4.92 -6.43
CA VAL A 92 -17.40 -3.50 -6.30
C VAL A 92 -18.62 -2.67 -5.91
N VAL A 93 -18.43 -1.70 -5.02
CA VAL A 93 -19.45 -0.69 -4.68
C VAL A 93 -18.92 0.69 -5.05
N GLY A 94 -19.62 1.39 -5.95
CA GLY A 94 -19.15 2.66 -6.51
C GLY A 94 -17.80 2.49 -7.20
N LYS A 95 -16.73 2.99 -6.58
CA LYS A 95 -15.36 2.94 -7.10
C LYS A 95 -14.42 2.02 -6.30
N ALA A 96 -14.91 1.31 -5.29
CA ALA A 96 -14.08 0.52 -4.37
C ALA A 96 -14.50 -0.96 -4.32
N PRO A 97 -13.54 -1.90 -4.30
CA PRO A 97 -13.83 -3.31 -4.06
C PRO A 97 -14.39 -3.51 -2.65
N ARG A 98 -15.36 -4.40 -2.50
CA ARG A 98 -15.93 -4.75 -1.18
C ARG A 98 -15.01 -5.67 -0.36
N GLY A 99 -14.11 -6.39 -1.03
CA GLY A 99 -13.17 -7.33 -0.41
C GLY A 99 -11.83 -6.72 0.02
N ALA A 100 -11.65 -5.40 -0.08
CA ALA A 100 -10.43 -4.72 0.37
C ALA A 100 -10.74 -3.37 1.02
N ILE A 101 -9.90 -2.98 1.98
CA ILE A 101 -9.99 -1.69 2.65
C ILE A 101 -8.60 -1.14 2.96
N ALA A 102 -8.40 0.16 2.69
CA ALA A 102 -7.26 0.91 3.18
C ALA A 102 -7.50 1.25 4.66
N TYR A 103 -6.75 0.60 5.55
CA TYR A 103 -6.86 0.81 6.99
C TYR A 103 -5.79 1.81 7.46
N LYS A 104 -6.14 3.10 7.34
CA LYS A 104 -5.24 4.22 7.61
C LYS A 104 -4.84 4.35 9.07
N PHE A 105 -3.66 4.90 9.32
CA PHE A 105 -3.24 5.41 10.62
C PHE A 105 -3.95 6.73 10.92
N PRO A 106 -4.11 7.10 12.20
CA PRO A 106 -4.54 8.45 12.53
C PRO A 106 -3.54 9.47 11.95
N LEU A 107 -4.05 10.53 11.34
CA LEU A 107 -3.23 11.66 10.91
C LEU A 107 -2.68 12.36 12.16
N LYS A 108 -1.41 12.79 12.11
CA LYS A 108 -0.88 13.70 13.13
C LYS A 108 -1.44 15.07 12.77
N GLU A 109 -2.47 15.51 13.48
CA GLU A 109 -3.05 16.84 13.36
C GLU A 109 -2.65 17.67 14.58
N ALA A 110 -2.30 18.93 14.35
CA ALA A 110 -2.00 19.90 15.39
C ALA A 110 -2.49 21.27 14.93
N GLU A 111 -2.99 22.06 15.86
CA GLU A 111 -3.38 23.45 15.63
C GLU A 111 -2.26 24.37 16.09
N THR A 112 -2.04 25.45 15.35
CA THR A 112 -1.06 26.49 15.70
C THR A 112 -1.52 27.84 15.17
N ILE A 113 -0.93 28.91 15.68
CA ILE A 113 -1.21 30.28 15.26
C ILE A 113 -0.09 30.72 14.33
N VAL A 114 -0.44 31.25 13.16
CA VAL A 114 0.54 31.94 12.29
C VAL A 114 0.81 33.31 12.92
N GLU A 115 1.95 33.47 13.60
CA GLU A 115 2.29 34.69 14.32
C GLU A 115 2.78 35.81 13.40
N ASP A 116 3.56 35.47 12.37
CA ASP A 116 4.19 36.44 11.46
C ASP A 116 4.56 35.76 10.12
N ILE A 117 4.66 36.53 9.04
CA ILE A 117 5.09 36.06 7.72
C ILE A 117 6.32 36.85 7.29
N LYS A 118 7.47 36.17 7.25
CA LYS A 118 8.73 36.77 6.78
C LYS A 118 8.94 36.47 5.30
N ILE A 119 9.23 37.50 4.52
CA ILE A 119 9.53 37.36 3.10
C ILE A 119 11.04 37.16 2.92
N GLN A 120 11.42 36.00 2.38
CA GLN A 120 12.78 35.69 1.98
C GLN A 120 12.94 35.92 0.47
N VAL A 121 13.94 36.70 0.07
CA VAL A 121 14.36 36.85 -1.34
C VAL A 121 15.63 36.01 -1.52
N GLY A 122 15.56 35.02 -2.41
CA GLY A 122 16.65 34.08 -2.73
C GLY A 122 17.43 34.46 -3.97
#